data_AF-A0A930N6L3-F1
#
_entry.id   AF-A0A930N6L3-F1
#
_cell.length_a   1.000
_cell.length_b   1.000
_cell.length_c   1.000
_cell.angle_alpha   90.00
_cell.angle_beta   90.00
_cell.angle_gamma   90.00
#
_symmetry.space_group_name_H-M   'P 1'
#
loop_
_entity.id
_entity.type
_entity.pdbx_description
1 polymer ?
#
loop_
_entity_poly.entity_id
_entity_poly.type
_entity_poly.pdbx_seq_one_letter_code
_entity_poly.pdbx_strand_id
1 'polypeptide(L)'
;MDNGESDSVDSSAISHIYTIAEFQHDIPEGKVVTVSGYIVGACSKHIKNAEWEYPFTYDNAILLADDRGETSPEQVIAIQLASKLLKEELGLKSNPNNYGKKIFFCGVKHKYLGVFGMKKNIYDYG
;
A
#
# COMPACT_ATOMS: atom_id res chain seq x y z
N MET A 1 -16.57 -38.48 7.16
CA MET A 1 -16.03 -37.37 7.96
C MET A 1 -15.43 -36.43 6.94
N ASP A 2 -16.24 -35.48 6.53
CA ASP A 2 -15.81 -34.34 5.72
C ASP A 2 -14.99 -33.41 6.61
N ASN A 3 -13.90 -32.89 6.06
CA ASN A 3 -13.17 -31.71 6.53
C ASN A 3 -12.16 -31.35 5.43
N GLY A 4 -12.68 -31.13 4.22
CA GLY A 4 -11.97 -30.38 3.21
C GLY A 4 -12.11 -28.89 3.51
N GLU A 5 -11.33 -28.37 4.45
CA GLU A 5 -11.15 -26.93 4.62
C GLU A 5 -10.27 -26.43 3.47
N SER A 6 -10.90 -26.34 2.30
CA SER A 6 -10.38 -25.59 1.18
C SER A 6 -10.55 -24.12 1.55
N ASP A 7 -9.47 -23.48 1.99
CA ASP A 7 -9.33 -22.03 1.99
C ASP A 7 -9.46 -21.52 0.55
N SER A 8 -10.68 -21.50 0.04
CA SER A 8 -11.02 -20.80 -1.18
C SER A 8 -10.90 -19.32 -0.86
N VAL A 9 -9.75 -18.75 -1.24
CA VAL A 9 -9.62 -17.31 -1.36
C VAL A 9 -10.79 -16.86 -2.23
N ASP A 10 -11.76 -16.19 -1.60
CA ASP A 10 -12.99 -15.78 -2.24
C ASP A 10 -12.64 -14.89 -3.44
N SER A 11 -12.90 -15.41 -4.65
CA SER A 11 -12.64 -14.74 -5.92
C SER A 11 -13.42 -13.40 -6.01
N SER A 12 -14.42 -13.18 -5.14
CA SER A 12 -15.11 -11.89 -5.01
C SER A 12 -14.22 -10.76 -4.47
N ALA A 13 -13.19 -11.07 -3.66
CA ALA A 13 -12.24 -10.10 -3.11
C ALA A 13 -11.33 -9.45 -4.18
N ILE A 14 -11.31 -10.03 -5.39
CA ILE A 14 -10.55 -9.53 -6.55
C ILE A 14 -11.40 -8.57 -7.40
N SER A 15 -12.73 -8.52 -7.21
CA SER A 15 -13.63 -7.76 -8.10
C SER A 15 -13.85 -6.29 -7.73
N HIS A 16 -13.54 -5.88 -6.49
CA HIS A 16 -13.74 -4.50 -6.03
C HIS A 16 -12.41 -3.86 -5.62
N ILE A 17 -12.10 -2.72 -6.23
CA ILE A 17 -10.93 -1.90 -5.92
C ILE A 17 -11.42 -0.73 -5.07
N TYR A 18 -11.03 -0.71 -3.80
CA TYR A 18 -11.37 0.35 -2.85
C TYR A 18 -10.47 1.58 -3.02
N THR A 19 -11.00 2.73 -2.66
CA THR A 19 -10.24 3.98 -2.42
C THR A 19 -9.40 3.88 -1.15
N ILE A 20 -8.49 4.83 -0.95
CA ILE A 20 -7.66 4.91 0.25
C ILE A 20 -8.53 5.21 1.47
N ALA A 21 -9.49 6.12 1.34
CA ALA A 21 -10.45 6.43 2.40
C ALA A 21 -11.28 5.20 2.83
N GLU A 22 -11.89 4.48 1.87
CA GLU A 22 -12.66 3.26 2.16
C GLU A 22 -11.76 2.20 2.81
N PHE A 23 -10.53 2.02 2.30
CA PHE A 23 -9.56 1.12 2.91
C PHE A 23 -9.31 1.47 4.37
N GLN A 24 -9.16 2.75 4.73
CA GLN A 24 -8.90 3.17 6.10
C GLN A 24 -10.11 2.97 7.02
N HIS A 25 -11.32 3.32 6.56
CA HIS A 25 -12.51 3.42 7.39
C HIS A 25 -13.41 2.17 7.39
N ASP A 26 -13.55 1.51 6.25
CA ASP A 26 -14.60 0.50 6.06
C ASP A 26 -14.06 -0.93 6.11
N ILE A 27 -12.76 -1.09 5.83
CA ILE A 27 -12.13 -2.41 5.78
C ILE A 27 -11.57 -2.79 7.16
N PRO A 28 -11.96 -3.94 7.75
CA PRO A 28 -11.36 -4.42 9.00
C PRO A 28 -9.88 -4.81 8.83
N GLU A 29 -9.07 -4.65 9.88
CA GLU A 29 -7.69 -5.16 9.89
C GLU A 29 -7.68 -6.70 9.73
N GLY A 30 -6.65 -7.23 9.06
CA GLY A 30 -6.49 -8.67 8.81
C GLY A 30 -7.26 -9.18 7.59
N LYS A 31 -8.01 -8.33 6.88
CA LYS A 31 -8.71 -8.70 5.64
C LYS A 31 -7.83 -8.51 4.41
N VAL A 32 -7.97 -9.43 3.46
CA VAL A 32 -7.46 -9.29 2.09
C VAL A 32 -8.33 -8.29 1.36
N VAL A 33 -7.71 -7.32 0.71
CA VAL A 33 -8.39 -6.23 0.01
C VAL A 33 -7.53 -5.70 -1.13
N THR A 34 -8.17 -5.25 -2.20
CA THR A 34 -7.53 -4.51 -3.28
C THR A 34 -7.82 -3.02 -3.14
N VAL A 35 -6.78 -2.19 -3.12
CA VAL A 35 -6.88 -0.74 -3.00
C VAL A 35 -6.13 -0.07 -4.13
N SER A 36 -6.62 1.08 -4.63
CA SER A 36 -5.90 1.89 -5.61
C SER A 36 -5.76 3.33 -5.14
N GLY A 37 -4.59 3.91 -5.40
CA GLY A 37 -4.27 5.29 -5.09
C GLY A 37 -3.08 5.79 -5.88
N TYR A 38 -2.71 7.04 -5.66
CA TYR A 38 -1.52 7.66 -6.23
C TYR A 38 -0.34 7.55 -5.28
N ILE A 39 0.85 7.31 -5.82
CA ILE A 39 2.09 7.33 -5.05
C ILE A 39 2.44 8.78 -4.71
N VAL A 40 2.29 9.18 -3.45
CA VAL A 40 2.46 10.57 -2.99
C VAL A 40 3.68 10.80 -2.10
N GLY A 41 4.44 9.75 -1.78
CA GLY A 41 5.63 9.91 -0.97
C GLY A 41 6.37 8.61 -0.69
N ALA A 42 7.52 8.76 -0.06
CA ALA A 42 8.33 7.65 0.46
C ALA A 42 8.47 7.75 1.97
N CYS A 43 8.65 6.64 2.65
CA CYS A 43 8.77 6.66 4.10
C CYS A 43 9.68 5.55 4.64
N SER A 44 10.27 5.79 5.81
CA SER A 44 10.99 4.78 6.58
C SER A 44 10.82 4.97 8.09
N LYS A 45 10.82 3.86 8.83
CA LYS A 45 10.71 3.76 10.31
C LYS A 45 9.38 4.22 10.91
N HIS A 46 8.89 5.41 10.57
CA HIS A 46 7.64 5.98 11.09
C HIS A 46 7.10 7.05 10.12
N ILE A 47 5.78 7.25 10.04
CA ILE A 47 5.11 8.21 9.15
C ILE A 47 5.55 9.67 9.34
N LYS A 48 6.12 9.98 10.50
CA LYS A 48 6.70 11.30 10.82
C LYS A 48 7.97 11.60 9.99
N ASN A 49 8.55 10.59 9.36
CA ASN A 49 9.70 10.71 8.48
C ASN A 49 9.30 10.60 7.00
N ALA A 50 8.02 10.82 6.68
CA ALA A 50 7.55 10.82 5.30
C ALA A 50 8.27 11.92 4.51
N GLU A 51 8.69 11.55 3.30
CA GLU A 51 9.18 12.46 2.27
C GLU A 51 8.06 12.59 1.23
N TRP A 52 7.52 13.79 1.10
CA TRP A 52 6.36 14.10 0.26
C TRP A 52 6.75 14.65 -1.11
N GLU A 53 8.01 15.05 -1.27
CA GLU A 53 8.56 15.65 -2.48
C GLU A 53 10.01 15.21 -2.71
N TYR A 54 10.49 15.41 -3.94
CA TYR A 54 11.86 15.10 -4.32
C TYR A 54 12.87 16.02 -3.60
N PRO A 55 14.07 15.55 -3.20
CA PRO A 55 14.64 14.23 -3.44
C PRO A 55 14.23 13.17 -2.42
N PHE A 56 13.79 12.00 -2.91
CA PHE A 56 13.48 10.85 -2.07
C PHE A 56 14.75 10.06 -1.70
N THR A 57 14.85 9.67 -0.43
CA THR A 57 15.98 8.91 0.13
C THR A 57 15.59 7.51 0.59
N TYR A 58 14.31 7.14 0.50
CA TYR A 58 13.78 5.86 0.94
C TYR A 58 13.19 5.00 -0.20
N ASP A 59 13.51 3.70 -0.14
CA ASP A 59 12.82 2.65 -0.91
C ASP A 59 12.16 1.63 0.03
N ASN A 60 11.94 1.97 1.31
CA ASN A 60 11.39 0.99 2.27
C ASN A 60 9.87 0.90 2.19
N ALA A 61 9.21 2.02 1.90
CA ALA A 61 7.78 2.12 1.74
C ALA A 61 7.44 3.27 0.80
N ILE A 62 6.34 3.09 0.07
CA ILE A 62 5.64 4.17 -0.63
C ILE A 62 4.35 4.48 0.11
N LEU A 63 3.90 5.72 -0.02
CA LEU A 63 2.64 6.21 0.53
C LEU A 63 1.63 6.36 -0.60
N LEU A 64 0.41 5.87 -0.38
CA LEU A 64 -0.69 6.00 -1.32
C LEU A 64 -1.80 6.88 -0.75
N ALA A 65 -2.35 7.76 -1.59
CA ALA A 65 -3.52 8.61 -1.31
C ALA A 65 -4.51 8.61 -2.48
N ASP A 66 -5.75 9.02 -2.22
CA ASP A 66 -6.74 9.20 -3.28
C ASP A 66 -6.42 10.39 -4.20
N ASP A 67 -5.73 11.41 -3.67
CA ASP A 67 -5.30 12.60 -4.40
C ASP A 67 -3.79 12.63 -4.66
N ARG A 68 -3.39 13.06 -5.87
CA ARG A 68 -1.98 13.06 -6.32
C ARG A 68 -1.03 13.95 -5.52
N GLY A 69 -1.55 14.94 -4.81
CA GLY A 69 -0.77 15.94 -4.07
C GLY A 69 -0.97 15.86 -2.56
N GLU A 70 -1.53 14.76 -2.06
CA GLU A 70 -1.77 14.59 -0.63
C GLU A 70 -0.47 14.49 0.16
N THR A 71 -0.40 15.21 1.28
CA THR A 71 0.76 15.24 2.19
C THR A 71 0.37 15.07 3.66
N SER A 72 -0.90 14.82 3.95
CA SER A 72 -1.43 14.52 5.28
C SER A 72 -1.13 13.05 5.63
N PRO A 73 -0.44 12.78 6.75
CA PRO A 73 -0.29 11.44 7.30
C PRO A 73 -1.61 10.71 7.56
N GLU A 74 -2.70 11.44 7.79
CA GLU A 74 -4.02 10.87 8.08
C GLU A 74 -4.73 10.34 6.82
N GLN A 75 -4.41 10.90 5.65
CA GLN A 75 -5.06 10.59 4.36
C GLN A 75 -4.27 9.60 3.50
N VAL A 76 -3.28 8.92 4.08
CA VAL A 76 -2.43 7.97 3.37
C VAL A 76 -2.45 6.58 3.97
N ILE A 77 -2.08 5.61 3.15
CA ILE A 77 -1.66 4.28 3.62
C ILE A 77 -0.21 4.02 3.25
N ALA A 78 0.45 3.16 4.02
CA ALA A 78 1.83 2.77 3.78
C ALA A 78 1.94 1.37 3.17
N ILE A 79 2.59 1.25 2.02
CA ILE A 79 2.87 -0.04 1.38
C ILE A 79 4.34 -0.39 1.57
N GLN A 80 4.62 -1.52 2.22
CA GLN A 80 5.99 -1.99 2.39
C GLN A 80 6.57 -2.54 1.08
N LEU A 81 7.72 -2.03 0.67
CA LEU A 81 8.52 -2.62 -0.41
C LEU A 81 9.51 -3.64 0.19
N ALA A 82 9.04 -4.86 0.43
CA ALA A 82 9.78 -5.84 1.23
C ALA A 82 10.93 -6.53 0.48
N SER A 83 10.82 -6.70 -0.84
CA SER A 83 11.81 -7.38 -1.68
C SER A 83 12.69 -6.38 -2.42
N LYS A 84 13.90 -6.80 -2.82
CA LYS A 84 14.79 -5.98 -3.66
C LYS A 84 14.10 -5.53 -4.96
N LEU A 85 13.37 -6.44 -5.62
CA LEU A 85 12.62 -6.16 -6.85
C LEU A 85 11.60 -5.04 -6.66
N LEU A 86 10.75 -5.12 -5.62
CA LEU A 86 9.75 -4.07 -5.34
C LEU A 86 10.41 -2.71 -5.08
N LYS A 87 11.58 -2.70 -4.41
CA LYS A 87 12.33 -1.46 -4.18
C LYS A 87 12.86 -0.85 -5.47
N GLU A 88 13.40 -1.66 -6.36
CA GLU A 88 13.93 -1.23 -7.65
C GLU A 88 12.82 -0.75 -8.60
N GLU A 89 11.68 -1.44 -8.61
CA GLU A 89 10.55 -1.11 -9.51
C GLU A 89 9.74 0.09 -9.02
N LEU A 90 9.43 0.14 -7.72
CA LEU A 90 8.42 1.05 -7.15
C LEU A 90 9.00 2.11 -6.20
N GLY A 91 10.16 1.85 -5.59
CA GLY A 91 10.75 2.76 -4.60
C GLY A 91 11.10 4.11 -5.22
N LEU A 92 10.78 5.21 -4.53
CA LEU A 92 10.94 6.55 -5.09
C LEU A 92 12.40 7.05 -5.07
N LYS A 93 13.27 6.50 -4.23
CA LYS A 93 14.71 6.79 -4.33
C LYS A 93 15.29 6.13 -5.57
N SER A 94 14.93 4.87 -5.83
CA SER A 94 15.44 4.11 -6.99
C SER A 94 14.76 4.52 -8.30
N ASN A 95 13.47 4.86 -8.26
CA ASN A 95 12.66 5.21 -9.42
C ASN A 95 11.73 6.42 -9.13
N PRO A 96 12.28 7.65 -9.07
CA PRO A 96 11.52 8.85 -8.72
C PRO A 96 10.37 9.17 -9.68
N ASN A 97 10.41 8.65 -10.91
CA ASN A 97 9.34 8.81 -11.90
C ASN A 97 8.02 8.13 -11.49
N ASN A 98 8.03 7.29 -10.46
CA ASN A 98 6.81 6.71 -9.92
C ASN A 98 5.98 7.69 -9.08
N TYR A 99 6.57 8.81 -8.65
CA TYR A 99 5.83 9.83 -7.93
C TYR A 99 4.64 10.34 -8.77
N GLY A 100 3.47 10.36 -8.14
CA GLY A 100 2.20 10.73 -8.77
C GLY A 100 1.61 9.69 -9.73
N LYS A 101 2.20 8.49 -9.90
CA LYS A 101 1.58 7.41 -10.66
C LYS A 101 0.43 6.78 -9.86
N LYS A 102 -0.64 6.40 -10.56
CA LYS A 102 -1.72 5.59 -9.99
C LYS A 102 -1.31 4.13 -10.05
N ILE A 103 -1.56 3.39 -8.99
CA ILE A 103 -1.23 1.97 -8.83
C ILE A 103 -2.30 1.31 -7.98
N PHE A 104 -2.47 -0.01 -8.09
CA PHE A 104 -3.24 -0.80 -7.13
C PHE A 104 -2.35 -1.79 -6.37
N PHE A 105 -2.81 -2.19 -5.18
CA PHE A 105 -2.23 -3.28 -4.41
C PHE A 105 -3.35 -4.18 -3.87
N CYS A 106 -3.17 -5.49 -4.01
CA CYS A 106 -3.95 -6.51 -3.32
C CYS A 106 -3.11 -7.11 -2.19
N GLY A 107 -3.65 -7.10 -0.98
CA GLY A 107 -2.92 -7.59 0.19
C GLY A 107 -3.73 -7.53 1.46
N VAL A 108 -3.11 -7.90 2.58
CA VAL A 108 -3.76 -7.87 3.90
C VAL A 108 -3.63 -6.49 4.55
N LYS A 109 -4.75 -5.87 4.93
CA LYS A 109 -4.77 -4.62 5.71
C LYS A 109 -4.13 -4.85 7.09
N HIS A 110 -3.13 -4.05 7.42
CA HIS A 110 -2.43 -4.04 8.71
C HIS A 110 -1.90 -2.66 9.07
N LYS A 111 -1.53 -2.46 10.34
CA LYS A 111 -0.75 -1.28 10.74
C LYS A 111 0.71 -1.38 10.30
N TYR A 112 1.22 -0.31 9.69
CA TYR A 112 2.62 -0.17 9.29
C TYR A 112 3.06 1.29 9.36
N LEU A 113 4.26 1.55 9.91
CA LEU A 113 4.83 2.90 10.10
C LEU A 113 3.98 3.87 10.94
N GLY A 114 3.00 3.37 11.71
CA GLY A 114 2.10 4.18 12.52
C GLY A 114 0.77 4.53 11.84
N VAL A 115 0.57 4.12 10.58
CA VAL A 115 -0.68 4.26 9.81
C VAL A 115 -1.20 2.89 9.37
N PHE A 116 -2.38 2.82 8.77
CA PHE A 116 -2.83 1.60 8.10
C PHE A 116 -2.12 1.42 6.75
N GLY A 117 -2.07 0.19 6.24
CA GLY A 117 -1.49 -0.14 4.96
C GLY A 117 -1.26 -1.64 4.80
N MET A 118 -0.19 -2.02 4.10
CA MET A 118 0.12 -3.42 3.79
C MET A 118 1.60 -3.72 4.05
N LYS A 119 1.86 -4.87 4.69
CA LYS A 119 3.20 -5.30 5.09
C LYS A 119 3.36 -6.80 4.87
N LYS A 120 4.41 -7.21 4.13
CA LYS A 120 4.75 -8.59 3.72
C LYS A 120 3.71 -9.32 2.84
N ASN A 121 2.44 -9.30 3.20
CA ASN A 121 1.37 -10.06 2.57
C ASN A 121 0.75 -9.25 1.41
N ILE A 122 1.56 -8.97 0.40
CA ILE A 122 1.13 -8.37 -0.87
C ILE A 122 1.05 -9.51 -1.89
N TYR A 123 -0.12 -9.66 -2.52
CA TYR A 123 -0.42 -10.75 -3.44
C TYR A 123 -0.40 -10.31 -4.90
N ASP A 124 -0.77 -9.06 -5.18
CA ASP A 124 -0.79 -8.51 -6.53
C ASP A 124 -0.61 -6.97 -6.51
N TYR A 125 -0.13 -6.40 -7.60
CA TYR A 125 -0.02 -4.96 -7.82
C TYR A 125 0.16 -4.64 -9.32
N GLY A 126 -0.27 -3.45 -9.75
CA GLY A 126 -0.14 -2.99 -11.14
C GLY A 126 -0.61 -1.58 -11.39
#